data_AF-A0A3C2AZI6-F1
#
_entry.id   AF-A0A3C2AZI6-F1
#
_cell.length_a   1.000
_cell.length_b   1.000
_cell.length_c   1.000
_cell.angle_alpha   90.00
_cell.angle_beta   90.00
_cell.angle_gamma   90.00
#
_symmetry.space_group_name_H-M   'P 1'
#
loop_
_entity.id
_entity.type
_entity.pdbx_description
1 polymer ?
#
loop_
_entity_poly.entity_id
_entity_poly.type
_entity_poly.pdbx_seq_one_letter_code
_entity_poly.pdbx_strand_id
1 'polypeptide(L)'
;MKDMKDTVAAAPGMVNQAQQMAANAQAMQAQMMAQQQASMQQAMAYQQANAGAAAASGGLEPIAGVGLEQYARIVKAIAPLNYDQSLLPGIAASHGVDGASWQAAHDGWNARIQGDPNVAKAFSDVYRSV
;
A
#
# COMPACT_ATOMS: atom_id res chain seq x y z
N MET A 1 -55.49 46.45 14.02
CA MET A 1 -54.63 46.47 12.81
C MET A 1 -53.33 47.29 12.99
N LYS A 2 -52.94 47.67 14.21
CA LYS A 2 -51.73 48.46 14.46
C LYS A 2 -50.56 47.54 14.87
N ASP A 3 -50.86 46.45 15.56
CA ASP A 3 -49.88 45.48 16.06
C ASP A 3 -49.21 44.63 14.97
N MET A 4 -49.87 44.39 13.83
CA MET A 4 -49.28 43.69 12.67
C MET A 4 -48.20 44.53 11.97
N LYS A 5 -48.20 45.86 12.14
CA LYS A 5 -47.24 46.76 11.50
C LYS A 5 -45.92 46.78 12.27
N ASP A 6 -45.98 46.70 13.60
CA ASP A 6 -44.80 46.60 14.47
C ASP A 6 -44.14 45.22 14.40
N THR A 7 -44.90 44.14 14.19
CA THR A 7 -44.31 42.81 13.95
C THR A 7 -43.60 42.70 12.60
N VAL A 8 -44.07 43.39 11.56
CA VAL A 8 -43.42 43.44 10.23
C VAL A 8 -42.14 44.29 10.24
N ALA A 9 -42.02 45.28 11.13
CA ALA A 9 -40.79 46.07 11.30
C ALA A 9 -39.66 45.33 12.03
N ALA A 10 -39.97 44.30 12.82
CA ALA A 10 -39.00 43.44 13.51
C ALA A 10 -38.46 42.27 12.65
N ALA A 11 -39.04 42.05 11.47
CA ALA A 11 -38.68 40.98 10.55
C ALA A 11 -37.22 41.03 10.00
N PRO A 12 -36.58 42.19 9.75
CA PRO A 12 -35.23 42.23 9.16
C PRO A 12 -34.15 41.59 10.04
N GLY A 13 -34.29 41.70 11.37
CA GLY A 13 -33.34 41.12 12.32
C GLY A 13 -33.39 39.59 12.36
N MET A 14 -34.58 39.01 12.29
CA MET A 14 -34.76 37.55 12.27
C MET A 14 -34.28 36.92 10.94
N VAL A 15 -34.41 37.62 9.81
CA VAL A 15 -33.89 37.13 8.52
C VAL A 15 -32.36 37.08 8.52
N ASN A 16 -31.69 38.09 9.10
CA ASN A 16 -30.22 38.08 9.25
C ASN A 16 -29.73 36.94 10.16
N GLN A 17 -30.44 36.68 11.26
CA GLN A 17 -30.10 35.59 12.18
C GLN A 17 -30.38 34.20 11.58
N ALA A 18 -31.46 34.06 10.81
CA ALA A 18 -31.77 32.84 10.07
C ALA A 18 -30.75 32.59 8.94
N GLN A 19 -30.29 33.63 8.24
CA GLN A 19 -29.23 33.50 7.23
C GLN A 19 -27.87 33.11 7.82
N GLN A 20 -27.50 33.66 8.98
CA GLN A 20 -26.29 33.24 9.69
C GLN A 20 -26.37 31.78 10.17
N MET A 21 -27.54 31.34 10.64
CA MET A 21 -27.73 29.94 11.05
C MET A 21 -27.74 28.98 9.85
N ALA A 22 -28.35 29.37 8.73
CA ALA A 22 -28.34 28.60 7.48
C ALA A 22 -26.92 28.48 6.90
N ALA A 23 -26.12 29.55 6.96
CA ALA A 23 -24.72 29.52 6.55
C ALA A 23 -23.87 28.59 7.44
N ASN A 24 -24.08 28.62 8.76
CA ASN A 24 -23.41 27.71 9.69
C ASN A 24 -23.82 26.24 9.48
N ALA A 25 -25.10 25.98 9.16
CA ALA A 25 -25.60 24.63 8.89
C ALA A 25 -25.00 24.04 7.61
N GLN A 26 -24.89 24.84 6.54
CA GLN A 26 -24.25 24.40 5.29
C GLN A 26 -22.75 24.12 5.48
N ALA A 27 -22.04 24.93 6.27
CA ALA A 27 -20.63 24.70 6.59
C ALA A 27 -20.42 23.37 7.37
N MET A 28 -21.30 23.07 8.32
CA MET A 28 -21.23 21.85 9.11
C MET A 28 -21.55 20.60 8.27
N GLN A 29 -22.50 20.70 7.33
CA GLN A 29 -22.85 19.61 6.42
C GLN A 29 -21.72 19.31 5.42
N ALA A 30 -21.00 20.33 4.95
CA ALA A 30 -19.81 20.16 4.11
C ALA A 30 -18.67 19.47 4.89
N GLN A 31 -18.46 19.83 6.15
CA GLN A 31 -17.42 19.23 6.99
C GLN A 31 -17.73 17.77 7.35
N MET A 32 -19.00 17.43 7.58
CA MET A 32 -19.41 16.05 7.87
C MET A 32 -19.21 15.14 6.66
N MET A 33 -19.48 15.63 5.43
CA MET A 33 -19.26 14.89 4.20
C MET A 33 -17.75 14.68 3.93
N ALA A 34 -16.92 15.69 4.19
CA ALA A 34 -15.47 15.59 4.08
C ALA A 34 -14.88 14.61 5.11
N GLN A 35 -15.39 14.59 6.34
CA GLN A 35 -14.96 13.64 7.37
C GLN A 35 -15.37 12.20 7.03
N GLN A 36 -16.57 12.01 6.44
CA GLN A 36 -17.02 10.70 5.98
C GLN A 36 -16.15 10.19 4.83
N GLN A 37 -15.75 11.05 3.89
CA GLN A 37 -14.86 10.70 2.78
C GLN A 37 -13.44 10.36 3.26
N ALA A 38 -12.91 11.11 4.23
CA ALA A 38 -11.62 10.83 4.85
C ALA A 38 -11.62 9.51 5.63
N SER A 39 -12.71 9.19 6.36
CA SER A 39 -12.83 7.92 7.09
C SER A 39 -12.88 6.71 6.15
N MET A 40 -13.50 6.86 4.97
CA MET A 40 -13.58 5.79 3.97
C MET A 40 -12.23 5.58 3.26
N GLN A 41 -11.47 6.65 2.99
CA GLN A 41 -10.09 6.55 2.49
C GLN A 41 -9.15 5.89 3.50
N GLN A 42 -9.31 6.19 4.80
CA GLN A 42 -8.49 5.56 5.84
C GLN A 42 -8.84 4.08 6.02
N ALA A 43 -10.12 3.70 5.93
CA ALA A 43 -10.55 2.30 5.96
C ALA A 43 -10.03 1.51 4.76
N MET A 44 -10.05 2.10 3.55
CA MET A 44 -9.52 1.44 2.35
C MET A 44 -7.99 1.29 2.43
N ALA A 45 -7.27 2.29 2.96
CA ALA A 45 -5.83 2.19 3.18
C ALA A 45 -5.46 1.12 4.23
N TYR A 46 -6.28 0.95 5.28
CA TYR A 46 -6.08 -0.09 6.29
C TYR A 46 -6.37 -1.50 5.74
N GLN A 47 -7.39 -1.64 4.89
CA GLN A 47 -7.65 -2.90 4.19
C GLN A 47 -6.56 -3.26 3.18
N GLN A 48 -6.03 -2.27 2.45
CA GLN A 48 -4.90 -2.48 1.53
C GLN A 48 -3.65 -2.93 2.30
N ALA A 49 -3.38 -2.34 3.47
CA ALA A 49 -2.25 -2.71 4.33
C ALA A 49 -2.39 -4.13 4.92
N ASN A 50 -3.58 -4.49 5.41
CA ASN A 50 -3.83 -5.82 5.98
C ASN A 50 -3.93 -6.93 4.93
N ALA A 51 -4.48 -6.65 3.74
CA ALA A 51 -4.47 -7.60 2.63
C ALA A 51 -3.04 -7.88 2.13
N GLY A 52 -2.18 -6.85 2.08
CA GLY A 52 -0.76 -7.02 1.79
C GLY A 52 -0.02 -7.87 2.83
N ALA A 53 -0.38 -7.75 4.11
CA ALA A 53 0.21 -8.57 5.18
C ALA A 53 -0.19 -10.06 5.10
N ALA A 54 -1.42 -10.37 4.67
CA ALA A 54 -1.89 -11.75 4.50
C ALA A 54 -1.34 -12.43 3.23
N ALA A 55 -1.14 -11.67 2.14
CA ALA A 55 -0.44 -12.17 0.94
C ALA A 55 1.05 -12.44 1.21
N ALA A 56 1.68 -11.63 2.07
CA ALA A 56 3.08 -11.81 2.47
C ALA A 56 3.36 -13.16 3.15
N SER A 57 2.38 -13.80 3.80
CA SER A 57 2.59 -15.09 4.48
C SER A 57 2.71 -16.32 3.55
N GLY A 58 2.17 -16.29 2.33
CA GLY A 58 2.27 -17.43 1.39
C GLY A 58 3.30 -17.25 0.26
N GLY A 59 3.58 -15.99 -0.12
CA GLY A 59 4.50 -15.69 -1.22
C GLY A 59 5.99 -15.79 -0.85
N LEU A 60 6.31 -15.78 0.46
CA LEU A 60 7.68 -15.65 0.95
C LEU A 60 8.29 -16.96 1.47
N GLU A 61 7.58 -18.08 1.36
CA GLU A 61 8.09 -19.39 1.77
C GLU A 61 9.31 -19.80 0.93
N PRO A 62 10.38 -20.37 1.53
CA PRO A 62 11.55 -20.84 0.80
C PRO A 62 11.19 -21.84 -0.30
N ILE A 63 11.87 -21.74 -1.44
CA ILE A 63 11.67 -22.64 -2.57
C ILE A 63 12.90 -23.54 -2.67
N ALA A 64 12.71 -24.86 -2.59
CA ALA A 64 13.80 -25.84 -2.51
C ALA A 64 14.85 -25.50 -1.43
N GLY A 65 14.39 -24.98 -0.28
CA GLY A 65 15.27 -24.56 0.82
C GLY A 65 15.95 -23.18 0.63
N VAL A 66 15.77 -22.52 -0.52
CA VAL A 66 16.34 -21.19 -0.79
C VAL A 66 15.33 -20.11 -0.42
N GLY A 67 15.61 -19.39 0.66
CA GLY A 67 14.83 -18.23 1.09
C GLY A 67 15.07 -16.99 0.21
N LEU A 68 14.19 -16.00 0.32
CA LEU A 68 14.24 -14.76 -0.49
C LEU A 68 15.55 -13.99 -0.30
N GLU A 69 16.09 -13.91 0.92
CA GLU A 69 17.35 -13.22 1.21
C GLU A 69 18.55 -13.90 0.55
N GLN A 70 18.64 -15.23 0.65
CA GLN A 70 19.71 -16.00 0.02
C GLN A 70 19.62 -15.89 -1.51
N TYR A 71 18.41 -15.96 -2.06
CA TYR A 71 18.16 -15.73 -3.48
C TYR A 71 18.64 -14.35 -3.95
N ALA A 72 18.23 -13.29 -3.25
CA ALA A 72 18.63 -11.92 -3.57
C ALA A 72 20.15 -11.70 -3.48
N ARG A 73 20.81 -12.29 -2.48
CA ARG A 73 22.27 -12.22 -2.33
C ARG A 73 22.99 -12.88 -3.52
N ILE A 74 22.55 -14.07 -3.93
CA ILE A 74 23.13 -14.80 -5.06
C ILE A 74 22.94 -14.01 -6.37
N VAL A 75 21.73 -13.49 -6.62
CA VAL A 75 21.44 -12.68 -7.83
C VAL A 75 22.22 -11.36 -7.83
N LYS A 76 22.41 -10.73 -6.67
CA LYS A 76 23.20 -9.47 -6.59
C LYS A 76 24.69 -9.70 -6.86
N ALA A 77 25.21 -10.89 -6.57
CA ALA A 77 26.64 -11.19 -6.73
C ALA A 77 27.14 -11.12 -8.18
N ILE A 78 26.25 -11.21 -9.18
CA ILE A 78 26.63 -11.04 -10.60
C ILE A 78 26.63 -9.58 -11.07
N ALA A 79 26.22 -8.62 -10.24
CA ALA A 79 26.26 -7.19 -10.59
C ALA A 79 27.66 -6.69 -11.03
N PRO A 80 28.77 -7.01 -10.33
CA PRO A 80 30.12 -6.67 -10.80
C PRO A 80 30.60 -7.52 -12.00
N LEU A 81 29.86 -8.57 -12.37
CA LEU A 81 30.19 -9.53 -13.43
C LEU A 81 29.33 -9.28 -14.69
N ASN A 82 29.00 -8.01 -14.95
CA ASN A 82 28.13 -7.58 -16.06
C ASN A 82 26.74 -8.25 -16.09
N TYR A 83 26.23 -8.69 -14.93
CA TYR A 83 24.97 -9.42 -14.81
C TYR A 83 24.92 -10.71 -15.64
N ASP A 84 26.05 -11.40 -15.81
CA ASP A 84 26.08 -12.70 -16.49
C ASP A 84 25.34 -13.77 -15.68
N GLN A 85 24.13 -14.10 -16.12
CA GLN A 85 23.26 -15.10 -15.47
C GLN A 85 23.82 -16.52 -15.54
N SER A 86 24.70 -16.83 -16.49
CA SER A 86 25.30 -18.16 -16.59
C SER A 86 26.19 -18.50 -15.39
N LEU A 87 26.62 -17.49 -14.64
CA LEU A 87 27.44 -17.65 -13.43
C LEU A 87 26.62 -17.99 -12.18
N LEU A 88 25.30 -17.78 -12.21
CA LEU A 88 24.44 -17.96 -11.04
C LEU A 88 24.47 -19.37 -10.45
N PRO A 89 24.46 -20.47 -11.23
CA PRO A 89 24.57 -21.82 -10.66
C PRO A 89 25.89 -22.04 -9.89
N GLY A 90 27.00 -21.50 -10.39
CA GLY A 90 28.30 -21.60 -9.73
C GLY A 90 28.36 -20.78 -8.44
N ILE A 91 27.76 -19.59 -8.45
CA ILE A 91 27.62 -18.75 -7.24
C ILE A 91 26.67 -19.41 -6.25
N ALA A 92 25.53 -19.95 -6.68
CA ALA A 92 24.62 -20.67 -5.80
C ALA A 92 25.31 -21.84 -5.07
N ALA A 93 26.15 -22.60 -5.79
CA ALA A 93 26.95 -23.67 -5.22
C ALA A 93 27.96 -23.17 -4.17
N SER A 94 28.59 -22.02 -4.36
CA SER A 94 29.48 -21.43 -3.34
C SER A 94 28.75 -20.99 -2.07
N HIS A 95 27.43 -20.79 -2.18
CA HIS A 95 26.50 -20.52 -1.07
C HIS A 95 25.82 -21.79 -0.52
N GLY A 96 26.25 -22.99 -0.93
CA GLY A 96 25.74 -24.27 -0.44
C GLY A 96 24.42 -24.73 -1.07
N VAL A 97 24.00 -24.10 -2.17
CA VAL A 97 22.79 -24.49 -2.91
C VAL A 97 23.20 -25.36 -4.10
N ASP A 98 22.73 -26.61 -4.14
CA ASP A 98 22.99 -27.49 -5.29
C ASP A 98 22.24 -27.02 -6.55
N GLY A 99 22.67 -27.49 -7.72
CA GLY A 99 22.13 -27.03 -9.01
C GLY A 99 20.63 -27.29 -9.18
N ALA A 100 20.09 -28.38 -8.65
CA ALA A 100 18.66 -28.69 -8.78
C ALA A 100 17.82 -27.77 -7.87
N SER A 101 18.28 -27.57 -6.63
CA SER A 101 17.67 -26.62 -5.70
C SER A 101 17.73 -25.18 -6.22
N TRP A 102 18.87 -24.78 -6.81
CA TRP A 102 19.02 -23.47 -7.43
C TRP A 102 18.05 -23.26 -8.59
N GLN A 103 17.95 -24.22 -9.51
CA GLN A 103 17.05 -24.11 -10.66
C GLN A 103 15.59 -23.95 -10.20
N ALA A 104 15.14 -24.81 -9.28
CA ALA A 104 13.79 -24.75 -8.74
C ALA A 104 13.51 -23.41 -8.02
N ALA A 105 14.48 -22.92 -7.24
CA ALA A 105 14.38 -21.64 -6.56
C ALA A 105 14.36 -20.47 -7.52
N HIS A 106 15.22 -20.46 -8.54
CA HIS A 106 15.30 -19.39 -9.53
C HIS A 106 14.00 -19.27 -10.32
N ASP A 107 13.47 -20.38 -10.83
CA ASP A 107 12.21 -20.40 -11.57
C ASP A 107 11.04 -19.97 -10.67
N GLY A 108 10.98 -20.51 -9.45
CA GLY A 108 9.92 -20.23 -8.49
C GLY A 108 9.91 -18.77 -8.02
N TRP A 109 11.08 -18.21 -7.67
CA TRP A 109 11.17 -16.82 -7.24
C TRP A 109 10.88 -15.86 -8.39
N ASN A 110 11.37 -16.13 -9.60
CA ASN A 110 11.04 -15.31 -10.77
C ASN A 110 9.52 -15.31 -11.04
N ALA A 111 8.87 -16.47 -10.99
CA ALA A 111 7.42 -16.57 -11.16
C ALA A 111 6.65 -15.79 -10.09
N ARG A 112 7.06 -15.89 -8.81
CA ARG A 112 6.42 -15.15 -7.71
C ARG A 112 6.65 -13.64 -7.80
N ILE A 113 7.87 -13.20 -8.13
CA ILE A 113 8.20 -11.78 -8.31
C ILE A 113 7.38 -11.18 -9.47
N GLN A 114 7.15 -11.93 -10.54
CA GLN A 114 6.34 -11.47 -11.67
C GLN A 114 4.83 -11.50 -11.37
N GLY A 115 4.37 -12.50 -10.61
CA GLY A 115 2.95 -12.75 -10.35
C GLY A 115 2.37 -12.03 -9.13
N ASP A 116 3.19 -11.62 -8.17
CA ASP A 116 2.75 -11.00 -6.91
C ASP A 116 3.51 -9.69 -6.61
N PRO A 117 2.84 -8.53 -6.68
CA PRO A 117 3.44 -7.24 -6.35
C PRO A 117 4.01 -7.15 -4.93
N ASN A 118 3.46 -7.90 -3.97
CA ASN A 118 3.97 -7.91 -2.59
C ASN A 118 5.32 -8.63 -2.52
N VAL A 119 5.47 -9.74 -3.27
CA VAL A 119 6.76 -10.45 -3.38
C VAL A 119 7.78 -9.60 -4.14
N ALA A 120 7.36 -8.90 -5.21
CA ALA A 120 8.24 -7.98 -5.93
C ALA A 120 8.76 -6.85 -5.03
N LYS A 121 7.89 -6.29 -4.18
CA LYS A 121 8.27 -5.28 -3.20
C LYS A 121 9.25 -5.86 -2.17
N ALA A 122 8.94 -7.03 -1.60
CA ALA A 122 9.81 -7.69 -0.62
C ALA A 122 11.20 -7.99 -1.21
N PHE A 123 11.27 -8.50 -2.43
CA PHE A 123 12.54 -8.73 -3.14
C PHE A 123 13.31 -7.42 -3.31
N SER A 124 12.66 -6.34 -3.75
CA SER A 124 13.32 -5.04 -3.93
C SER A 124 13.88 -4.48 -2.64
N ASP A 125 13.17 -4.64 -1.51
CA ASP A 125 13.62 -4.19 -0.20
C ASP A 125 14.86 -4.99 0.25
N VAL A 126 14.81 -6.32 0.13
CA VAL A 126 15.92 -7.22 0.49
C VAL A 126 17.14 -7.04 -0.42
N TYR A 127 16.94 -6.92 -1.73
CA TYR A 127 18.02 -6.75 -2.70
C TYR A 127 18.85 -5.49 -2.44
N ARG A 128 18.23 -4.44 -1.88
CA ARG A 128 18.93 -3.21 -1.48
C ARG A 128 19.73 -3.39 -0.18
N SER A 129 19.30 -4.27 0.72
CA SER A 129 19.94 -4.45 2.03
C SER A 129 21.07 -5.48 2.05
N VAL A 130 21.06 -6.47 1.15
CA VAL A 130 22.10 -7.52 1.03
C VAL A 130 23.36 -7.07 0.30
#